data_AF-A0A7C9RG11-F1
#
_entry.id   AF-A0A7C9RG11-F1
#
_cell.length_a   1.000
_cell.length_b   1.000
_cell.length_c   1.000
_cell.angle_alpha   90.00
_cell.angle_beta   90.00
_cell.angle_gamma   90.00
#
_symmetry.space_group_name_H-M   'P 1'
#
loop_
_entity.id
_entity.type
_entity.pdbx_description
1 polymer ?
#
loop_
_entity_poly.entity_id
_entity_poly.type
_entity_poly.pdbx_seq_one_letter_code
_entity_poly.pdbx_strand_id
1 'polypeptide(L)' 'MPAKSSKPPWKKQSPRKSRGGKSSKLSPELRELARERAAKAGRRYPNLIDNMWAAQRAKASRIDGDA' A
#
# COMPACT_ATOMS: atom_id res chain seq x y z
N MET A 1 13.61 -19.95 -25.87
CA MET A 1 13.63 -19.42 -24.49
C MET A 1 12.48 -20.05 -23.72
N PRO A 2 12.68 -20.92 -22.72
CA PRO A 2 11.56 -21.50 -22.00
C PRO A 2 10.88 -20.41 -21.14
N ALA A 3 9.55 -20.33 -21.25
CA ALA A 3 8.71 -19.38 -20.52
C ALA A 3 8.75 -19.68 -19.01
N LYS A 4 8.86 -18.62 -18.18
CA LYS A 4 8.78 -18.73 -16.72
C LYS A 4 7.46 -19.40 -16.31
N SER A 5 7.53 -20.65 -15.85
CA SER A 5 6.38 -21.37 -15.31
C SER A 5 5.85 -20.63 -14.07
N SER A 6 4.71 -19.96 -14.19
CA SER A 6 4.06 -19.29 -13.07
C SER A 6 3.53 -20.33 -12.09
N LYS A 7 4.09 -20.38 -10.88
CA LYS A 7 3.60 -21.27 -9.82
C LYS A 7 2.12 -20.95 -9.54
N PRO A 8 1.26 -21.96 -9.36
CA PRO A 8 -0.14 -21.72 -8.99
C PRO A 8 -0.22 -20.97 -7.65
N PRO A 9 -1.26 -20.14 -7.42
CA PRO A 9 -1.33 -19.23 -6.27
C PRO A 9 -1.09 -19.89 -4.91
N TRP A 10 -1.58 -21.12 -4.69
CA TRP A 10 -1.40 -21.88 -3.45
C TRP A 10 0.01 -22.42 -3.24
N LYS A 11 0.84 -22.49 -4.29
CA LYS A 11 2.28 -22.81 -4.18
C LYS A 11 3.16 -21.55 -4.05
N LYS A 12 2.58 -20.34 -4.11
CA LYS A 12 3.32 -19.09 -3.90
C LYS A 12 3.57 -18.89 -2.41
N GLN A 13 4.77 -18.42 -2.07
CA GLN A 13 5.08 -18.05 -0.68
C GLN A 13 4.16 -16.92 -0.22
N SER A 14 3.77 -16.94 1.05
CA SER A 14 3.00 -15.85 1.65
C SER A 14 3.71 -14.52 1.38
N PRO A 15 3.01 -13.48 0.88
CA PRO A 15 3.60 -12.17 0.62
C PRO A 15 4.28 -11.55 1.86
N ARG A 16 3.83 -11.93 3.06
CA ARG A 16 4.48 -11.53 4.32
C ARG A 16 5.88 -12.11 4.45
N LYS A 17 6.08 -13.35 4.00
CA LYS A 17 7.38 -14.04 4.00
C LYS A 17 8.26 -13.56 2.86
N SER A 18 7.69 -13.27 1.67
CA SER A 18 8.47 -12.85 0.51
C SER A 18 8.90 -11.39 0.52
N ARG A 19 8.17 -10.49 1.21
CA ARG A 19 8.46 -9.05 1.29
C ARG A 19 9.15 -8.62 2.59
N GLY A 20 9.77 -9.55 3.33
CA GLY A 20 10.59 -9.21 4.50
C GLY A 20 9.83 -8.88 5.78
N GLY A 21 8.55 -9.27 5.90
CA GLY A 21 7.76 -9.10 7.12
C GLY A 21 7.31 -7.66 7.43
N LYS A 22 6.40 -7.56 8.42
CA LYS A 22 5.65 -6.39 8.93
C LYS A 22 4.97 -5.49 7.88
N SER A 23 3.68 -5.22 8.07
CA SER A 23 2.97 -4.26 7.21
C SER A 23 3.60 -2.87 7.36
N SER A 24 3.86 -2.19 6.24
CA SER A 24 4.28 -0.80 6.25
C SER A 24 3.19 0.07 6.87
N LYS A 25 3.55 0.82 7.91
CA LYS A 25 2.66 1.81 8.52
C LYS A 25 2.66 3.08 7.67
N LEU A 26 1.53 3.78 7.65
CA LEU A 26 1.44 5.13 7.09
C LEU A 26 2.33 6.09 7.90
N SER A 27 3.16 6.85 7.20
CA SER A 27 3.85 8.03 7.75
C SER A 27 2.84 8.97 8.41
N PRO A 28 3.21 9.70 9.48
CA PRO A 28 2.35 10.71 10.09
C PRO A 28 1.77 11.70 9.06
N GLU A 29 2.58 12.18 8.13
CA GLU A 29 2.15 13.13 7.08
C GLU A 29 1.04 12.57 6.18
N LEU A 30 1.18 11.30 5.78
CA LEU A 30 0.17 10.61 4.97
C LEU A 30 -1.14 10.40 5.72
N ARG A 31 -1.07 10.31 7.06
CA ARG A 31 -2.23 10.17 7.92
C ARG A 31 -3.02 11.48 8.04
N GLU A 32 -2.32 12.62 8.06
CA GLU A 32 -2.94 13.94 8.00
C GLU A 32 -3.66 14.14 6.67
N LEU A 33 -2.99 13.83 5.54
CA LEU A 33 -3.60 13.89 4.21
C LEU A 33 -4.85 13.01 4.09
N ALA A 34 -4.84 11.81 4.68
CA ALA A 34 -6.02 10.95 4.74
C ALA A 34 -7.15 11.58 5.55
N ARG A 35 -6.84 12.24 6.67
CA ARG A 35 -7.82 12.91 7.54
C ARG A 35 -8.44 14.12 6.86
N GLU A 36 -7.64 14.95 6.21
CA GLU A 36 -8.12 16.11 5.44
C GLU A 36 -9.07 15.68 4.32
N ARG A 37 -8.70 14.63 3.59
CA ARG A 37 -9.55 14.06 2.54
C ARG A 37 -10.86 13.52 3.10
N ALA A 38 -10.81 12.80 4.23
CA ALA A 38 -12.00 12.30 4.90
C ALA A 38 -12.93 13.44 5.34
N ALA A 39 -12.37 14.50 5.93
CA ALA A 39 -13.12 15.70 6.33
C ALA A 39 -13.76 16.40 5.13
N LYS A 40 -13.00 16.58 4.03
CA LYS A 40 -13.52 17.17 2.77
C LYS A 40 -14.65 16.34 2.16
N ALA A 41 -14.59 15.01 2.30
CA ALA A 41 -15.62 14.09 1.82
C ALA A 41 -16.76 13.88 2.82
N GLY A 42 -16.74 14.52 4.00
CA GLY A 42 -17.73 14.31 5.07
C GLY A 42 -17.72 12.90 5.66
N ARG A 43 -16.64 12.14 5.49
CA ARG A 43 -16.51 10.76 5.98
C ARG A 43 -15.83 10.73 7.34
N ARG A 44 -16.33 9.89 8.25
CA ARG A 44 -15.68 9.71 9.56
C ARG A 44 -14.28 9.13 9.38
N TYR A 45 -13.32 9.66 10.13
CA TYR A 45 -11.95 9.16 10.23
C TYR A 45 -11.76 8.48 11.60
N PRO A 46 -10.99 7.37 11.72
CA PRO A 46 -10.24 6.67 10.67
C PRO A 46 -11.13 5.77 9.77
N ASN A 47 -10.84 5.74 8.46
CA ASN A 47 -11.53 4.88 7.49
C ASN A 47 -10.57 4.20 6.51
N LEU A 48 -11.03 3.12 5.87
CA LEU A 48 -10.20 2.34 4.93
C LEU A 48 -9.91 3.10 3.63
N ILE A 49 -10.89 3.80 3.06
CA ILE A 49 -10.79 4.36 1.71
C ILE A 49 -9.70 5.42 1.65
N ASP A 50 -9.71 6.35 2.60
CA ASP A 50 -8.74 7.43 2.65
C ASP A 50 -7.36 6.93 3.11
N ASN A 51 -7.32 5.92 3.98
CA ASN A 51 -6.08 5.22 4.33
C ASN A 51 -5.46 4.49 3.12
N MET A 52 -6.28 3.85 2.28
CA MET A 52 -5.81 3.17 1.05
C MET A 52 -5.30 4.18 0.02
N TRP A 53 -5.99 5.32 -0.13
CA TRP A 53 -5.52 6.40 -0.99
C TRP A 53 -4.18 6.96 -0.53
N ALA A 54 -4.01 7.22 0.76
CA ALA A 54 -2.74 7.66 1.32
C ALA A 54 -1.63 6.59 1.15
N ALA A 55 -1.97 5.31 1.32
CA ALA A 55 -1.05 4.20 1.08
C ALA A 55 -0.71 4.01 -0.40
N GLN A 56 -1.55 4.48 -1.33
CA GLN A 56 -1.22 4.50 -2.76
C GLN A 56 -0.19 5.57 -3.07
N ARG A 57 -0.32 6.77 -2.49
CA ARG A 57 0.67 7.84 -2.61
C ARG A 57 2.03 7.43 -2.04
N ALA A 58 2.06 6.73 -0.92
CA ALA A 58 3.29 6.16 -0.35
C ALA A 58 4.00 5.18 -1.29
N LYS A 59 3.23 4.43 -2.09
CA LYS A 59 3.78 3.50 -3.09
C LYS A 59 4.26 4.24 -4.33
N ALA A 60 3.52 5.24 -4.80
CA ALA A 60 3.92 6.08 -5.94
C ALA A 60 5.24 6.80 -5.66
N SER A 61 5.34 7.49 -4.51
CA SER A 61 6.58 8.16 -4.10
C SER A 61 7.78 7.21 -3.97
N ARG A 62 7.54 5.93 -3.64
CA ARG A 62 8.58 4.92 -3.59
C ARG A 62 9.04 4.46 -4.99
N ILE A 63 8.17 4.50 -5.99
CA ILE A 63 8.49 4.12 -7.37
C ILE A 63 9.26 5.25 -8.06
N ASP A 64 8.88 6.51 -7.80
CA ASP A 64 9.50 7.68 -8.43
C ASP A 64 10.91 8.02 -7.89
N GLY A 65 11.30 7.45 -6.74
CA GLY A 65 12.65 7.62 -6.15
C GLY A 65 13.69 6.59 -6.58
N ASP A 66 13.36 5.73 -7.55
CA ASP A 66 14.21 4.66 -8.11
C ASP A 66 14.57 4.98 -9.59
N ALA A 67 14.52 6.26 -9.99
CA ALA A 67 14.88 6.77 -11.32
C ALA A 67 16.10 7.70 -11.25
#